data_AF-A0A537BTM1-F1
#
_entry.id   AF-A0A537BTM1-F1
#
_cell.length_a   1.000
_cell.length_b   1.000
_cell.length_c   1.000
_cell.angle_alpha   90.00
_cell.angle_beta   90.00
_cell.angle_gamma   90.00
#
_symmetry.space_group_name_H-M   'P 1'
#
loop_
_entity.id
_entity.type
_entity.pdbx_description
1 polymer ?
#
loop_
_entity_poly.entity_id
_entity_poly.type
_entity_poly.pdbx_seq_one_letter_code
_entity_poly.pdbx_strand_id
1 'polypeptide(L)'
;MKITIAVLLFLVAAAGQAQTYPSRPIRVVVPYTPGGPADLLARGMGQKLTETWGRQIIVENKPGANEIIAAQDIAKSPADGYHYLLASDAVFSLNQYLYSRLPYDPAGDFTPVSRLVTANLMLVARTDFPASSVRALVDYARKNPGKINYGSVGAGGVNHLAMAWFNTLNGLDMQHVAYKGLVQGLQDIMT
;
A
#
# COMPACT_ATOMS: atom_id res chain seq x y z
N MET A 1 43.41 -42.73 -19.28
CA MET A 1 43.44 -41.28 -18.99
C MET A 1 42.18 -40.53 -19.42
N LYS A 2 41.59 -40.80 -20.60
CA LYS A 2 40.35 -40.13 -21.05
C LYS A 2 39.08 -40.52 -20.27
N ILE A 3 38.99 -41.76 -19.78
CA ILE A 3 37.83 -42.25 -19.00
C ILE A 3 37.82 -41.67 -17.58
N THR A 4 38.99 -41.41 -16.99
CA THR A 4 39.14 -40.87 -15.64
C THR A 4 38.69 -39.41 -15.53
N ILE A 5 38.86 -38.63 -16.61
CA ILE A 5 38.45 -37.22 -16.68
C ILE A 5 36.92 -37.08 -16.79
N ALA A 6 36.25 -38.01 -17.47
CA ALA A 6 34.79 -37.98 -17.66
C ALA A 6 34.01 -38.25 -16.36
N VAL A 7 34.55 -39.08 -15.46
CA VAL A 7 33.90 -39.38 -14.17
C VAL A 7 34.03 -38.22 -13.17
N LEU A 8 35.15 -37.49 -13.21
CA LEU A 8 35.37 -36.30 -12.37
C LEU A 8 34.44 -35.12 -12.75
N LEU A 9 34.10 -34.97 -14.04
CA LEU A 9 33.14 -33.95 -14.50
C LEU A 9 31.69 -34.25 -14.10
N PHE A 10 31.31 -35.52 -13.94
CA PHE A 10 29.96 -35.91 -13.51
C PHE A 10 29.72 -35.71 -12.01
N LEU A 11 30.76 -35.79 -11.18
CA LEU A 11 30.66 -35.59 -9.73
C LEU A 11 30.53 -34.12 -9.32
N VAL A 12 30.98 -33.18 -10.16
CA VAL A 12 30.86 -31.73 -9.89
C VAL A 12 29.46 -31.19 -10.23
N ALA A 13 28.71 -31.88 -11.10
CA ALA A 13 27.35 -31.47 -11.49
C ALA A 13 26.28 -31.78 -10.41
N ALA A 14 26.59 -32.58 -9.39
CA ALA A 14 25.62 -33.03 -8.38
C ALA A 14 25.56 -32.15 -7.12
N ALA A 15 26.38 -31.10 -7.01
CA ALA A 15 26.45 -30.25 -5.81
C ALA A 15 25.68 -28.91 -5.94
N GLY A 16 24.80 -28.79 -6.93
CA GLY A 16 23.80 -27.73 -6.94
C GLY A 16 22.66 -28.07 -5.98
N GLN A 17 22.84 -27.87 -4.67
CA GLN A 17 21.66 -27.80 -3.81
C GLN A 17 20.81 -26.64 -4.32
N ALA A 18 19.67 -26.94 -4.92
CA ALA A 18 18.63 -25.95 -5.14
C ALA A 18 18.39 -25.28 -3.79
N GLN A 19 18.83 -24.03 -3.64
CA GLN A 19 18.61 -23.31 -2.39
C GLN A 19 17.12 -23.25 -2.16
N THR A 20 16.66 -23.87 -1.08
CA THR A 20 15.25 -23.84 -0.71
C THR A 20 14.89 -22.39 -0.39
N TYR A 21 13.98 -21.84 -1.20
CA TYR A 21 13.42 -20.53 -0.91
C TYR A 21 12.37 -20.67 0.21
N PRO A 22 12.35 -19.74 1.20
CA PRO A 22 13.36 -18.72 1.46
C PRO A 22 14.54 -19.25 2.29
N SER A 23 15.76 -18.81 1.97
CA SER A 23 16.97 -19.15 2.71
C SER A 23 17.42 -18.05 3.69
N ARG A 24 16.93 -16.82 3.50
CA ARG A 24 17.23 -15.62 4.32
C ARG A 24 15.94 -14.85 4.66
N PRO A 25 15.99 -13.85 5.56
CA PRO A 25 14.83 -12.99 5.83
C PRO A 25 14.30 -12.30 4.58
N ILE A 26 12.99 -12.11 4.55
CA ILE A 26 12.25 -11.46 3.47
C ILE A 26 11.84 -10.07 3.94
N ARG A 27 12.00 -9.09 3.07
CA ARG A 27 11.64 -7.70 3.31
C ARG A 27 10.29 -7.38 2.67
N VAL A 28 9.37 -6.82 3.46
CA VAL A 28 8.07 -6.33 3.01
C VAL A 28 8.00 -4.83 3.29
N VAL A 29 7.89 -4.03 2.25
CA VAL A 29 7.77 -2.57 2.35
C VAL A 29 6.30 -2.19 2.39
N VAL A 30 5.93 -1.39 3.40
CA VAL A 30 4.57 -0.87 3.62
C VAL A 30 4.58 0.64 3.37
N PRO A 31 3.74 1.16 2.45
CA PRO A 31 3.77 2.56 2.03
C PRO A 31 3.03 3.52 2.99
N TYR A 32 2.81 3.10 4.23
CA TYR A 32 2.01 3.82 5.22
C TYR A 32 2.72 3.89 6.56
N THR A 33 2.32 4.87 7.38
CA THR A 33 2.86 5.05 8.74
C THR A 33 2.63 3.81 9.62
N PRO A 34 3.55 3.49 10.54
CA PRO A 34 3.37 2.41 11.50
C PRO A 34 2.06 2.52 12.31
N GLY A 35 1.47 1.39 12.68
CA GLY A 35 0.24 1.32 13.48
C GLY A 35 -1.06 1.56 12.71
N GLY A 36 -0.99 1.89 11.41
CA GLY A 36 -2.17 1.95 10.54
C GLY A 36 -2.67 0.57 10.09
N PRO A 37 -3.87 0.46 9.50
CA PRO A 37 -4.44 -0.82 9.09
C PRO A 37 -3.55 -1.67 8.16
N ALA A 38 -2.87 -1.02 7.20
CA ALA A 38 -1.95 -1.71 6.27
C ALA A 38 -0.71 -2.28 6.98
N ASP A 39 -0.16 -1.55 7.96
CA ASP A 39 0.98 -2.00 8.76
C ASP A 39 0.60 -3.19 9.65
N LEU A 40 -0.56 -3.12 10.30
CA LEU A 40 -1.09 -4.22 11.11
C LEU A 40 -1.35 -5.49 10.27
N LEU A 41 -1.91 -5.32 9.07
CA LEU A 41 -2.08 -6.43 8.12
C LEU A 41 -0.74 -7.06 7.74
N ALA A 42 0.25 -6.25 7.36
CA ALA A 42 1.57 -6.73 6.96
C ALA A 42 2.28 -7.48 8.10
N ARG A 43 2.21 -6.96 9.34
CA ARG A 43 2.80 -7.60 10.53
C ARG A 43 2.11 -8.91 10.89
N GLY A 44 0.77 -8.93 10.88
CA GLY A 44 0.01 -10.16 11.14
C GLY A 44 0.27 -11.25 10.11
N MET A 45 0.30 -10.89 8.82
CA MET A 45 0.69 -11.80 7.75
C MET A 45 2.16 -12.26 7.91
N GLY A 46 3.06 -11.32 8.19
CA GLY A 46 4.49 -11.59 8.32
C GLY A 46 4.80 -12.58 9.44
N GLN A 47 4.08 -12.51 10.56
CA GLN A 47 4.18 -13.48 11.63
C GLN A 47 3.82 -14.89 11.14
N LYS A 48 2.69 -15.06 10.44
CA LYS A 48 2.25 -16.37 9.92
C LYS A 48 3.17 -16.94 8.84
N LEU A 49 3.69 -16.09 7.97
CA LEU A 49 4.70 -16.49 6.99
C LEU A 49 6.02 -16.88 7.67
N THR A 50 6.41 -16.20 8.73
CA THR A 50 7.60 -16.58 9.52
C THR A 50 7.43 -17.95 10.16
N GLU A 51 6.26 -18.24 10.74
CA GLU A 51 5.91 -19.57 11.28
C GLU A 51 5.98 -20.66 10.19
N THR A 52 5.53 -20.35 8.97
CA THR A 52 5.44 -21.31 7.86
C THR A 52 6.79 -21.57 7.19
N TRP A 53 7.57 -20.51 6.94
CA TRP A 53 8.82 -20.59 6.17
C TRP A 53 10.07 -20.75 7.04
N GLY A 54 9.95 -20.54 8.36
CA GLY A 54 11.11 -20.57 9.27
C GLY A 54 12.12 -19.45 8.98
N ARG A 55 11.74 -18.41 8.24
CA ARG A 55 12.53 -17.22 7.93
C ARG A 55 11.71 -15.97 8.25
N GLN A 56 12.37 -15.00 8.87
CA GLN A 56 11.71 -13.79 9.36
C GLN A 56 11.20 -12.94 8.19
N ILE A 57 9.98 -12.42 8.35
CA ILE A 57 9.45 -11.31 7.55
C ILE A 57 9.76 -9.99 8.25
N ILE A 58 10.49 -9.10 7.58
CA ILE A 58 10.86 -7.77 8.07
C ILE A 58 9.92 -6.76 7.42
N VAL A 59 9.09 -6.09 8.23
CA VAL A 59 8.17 -5.04 7.77
C VAL A 59 8.84 -3.67 7.91
N GLU A 60 8.98 -2.97 6.79
CA GLU A 60 9.55 -1.61 6.73
C GLU A 60 8.52 -0.60 6.24
N ASN A 61 8.24 0.43 7.05
CA ASN A 61 7.31 1.50 6.67
C ASN A 61 8.03 2.60 5.89
N LYS A 62 7.59 2.88 4.66
CA LYS A 62 8.08 3.96 3.79
C LYS A 62 6.92 4.84 3.28
N PRO A 63 6.33 5.68 4.14
CA PRO A 63 5.19 6.51 3.77
C PRO A 63 5.57 7.67 2.85
N GLY A 64 4.60 8.13 2.05
CA GLY A 64 4.65 9.40 1.33
C GLY A 64 4.38 9.29 -0.17
N ALA A 65 4.05 10.44 -0.76
CA ALA A 65 3.79 10.62 -2.19
C ALA A 65 2.83 9.57 -2.77
N ASN A 66 1.74 9.26 -2.07
CA ASN A 66 0.75 8.28 -2.51
C ASN A 66 1.35 6.91 -2.89
N GLU A 67 2.17 6.36 -1.99
CA GLU A 67 2.92 5.10 -2.14
C GLU A 67 4.13 5.15 -3.11
N ILE A 68 4.37 6.25 -3.82
CA ILE A 68 5.45 6.35 -4.82
C ILE A 68 6.83 6.05 -4.22
N ILE A 69 7.10 6.49 -2.98
CA ILE A 69 8.40 6.28 -2.33
C ILE A 69 8.70 4.78 -2.13
N ALA A 70 7.70 4.03 -1.66
CA ALA A 70 7.82 2.59 -1.45
C ALA A 70 7.87 1.83 -2.78
N ALA A 71 7.05 2.23 -3.75
CA ALA A 71 7.03 1.61 -5.08
C ALA A 71 8.38 1.77 -5.77
N GLN A 72 8.96 2.98 -5.77
CA GLN A 72 10.29 3.23 -6.34
C GLN A 72 11.38 2.40 -5.68
N ASP A 73 11.32 2.24 -4.36
CA ASP A 73 12.29 1.45 -3.59
C ASP A 73 12.24 -0.04 -3.96
N ILE A 74 11.04 -0.61 -4.12
CA ILE A 74 10.87 -2.01 -4.52
C ILE A 74 11.18 -2.22 -6.00
N ALA A 75 10.77 -1.31 -6.90
CA ALA A 75 11.10 -1.38 -8.32
C ALA A 75 12.62 -1.42 -8.58
N LYS A 76 13.43 -0.82 -7.68
CA LYS A 76 14.90 -0.82 -7.74
C LYS A 76 15.55 -1.96 -6.95
N SER A 77 14.77 -2.77 -6.24
CA SER A 77 15.29 -3.88 -5.44
C SER A 77 15.65 -5.07 -6.35
N PRO A 78 16.53 -5.98 -5.91
CA PRO A 78 16.81 -7.21 -6.64
C PRO A 78 15.54 -8.03 -6.86
N ALA A 79 15.32 -8.52 -8.09
CA ALA A 79 14.21 -9.40 -8.46
C ALA A 79 14.47 -10.86 -8.06
N ASP A 80 14.85 -11.09 -6.80
CA ASP A 80 15.27 -12.39 -6.26
C ASP A 80 14.23 -13.04 -5.33
N GLY A 81 13.05 -12.42 -5.23
CA GLY A 81 11.94 -12.90 -4.40
C GLY A 81 12.01 -12.50 -2.93
N TYR A 82 12.99 -11.72 -2.47
CA TYR A 82 13.08 -11.33 -1.05
C TYR A 82 12.61 -9.90 -0.76
N HIS A 83 12.07 -9.20 -1.76
CA HIS A 83 11.65 -7.81 -1.66
C HIS A 83 10.22 -7.69 -2.17
N TYR A 84 9.28 -7.45 -1.27
CA TYR A 84 7.86 -7.31 -1.59
C TYR A 84 7.35 -5.92 -1.24
N LEU A 85 6.42 -5.44 -2.06
CA LEU A 85 5.64 -4.24 -1.81
C LEU A 85 4.24 -4.65 -1.35
N LEU A 86 3.79 -4.13 -0.20
CA LEU A 86 2.36 -4.03 0.04
C LEU A 86 1.85 -2.81 -0.75
N ALA A 87 1.03 -3.04 -1.76
CA ALA A 87 0.54 -1.98 -2.64
C ALA A 87 -0.99 -1.92 -2.64
N SER A 88 -1.53 -0.74 -2.94
CA SER A 88 -2.94 -0.54 -3.27
C SER A 88 -3.14 -0.19 -4.76
N ASP A 89 -4.37 0.15 -5.11
CA ASP A 89 -4.74 0.75 -6.39
C ASP A 89 -3.96 2.04 -6.70
N ALA A 90 -3.46 2.74 -5.68
CA ALA A 90 -2.61 3.92 -5.86
C ALA A 90 -1.43 3.65 -6.80
N VAL A 91 -0.65 2.60 -6.51
CA VAL A 91 0.58 2.26 -7.27
C VAL A 91 0.24 1.87 -8.71
N PHE A 92 -0.74 0.98 -8.89
CA PHE A 92 -0.95 0.36 -10.20
C PHE A 92 -1.91 1.11 -11.11
N SER A 93 -2.88 1.84 -10.55
CA SER A 93 -4.01 2.37 -11.32
C SER A 93 -4.19 3.88 -11.19
N LEU A 94 -3.90 4.48 -10.04
CA LEU A 94 -4.21 5.91 -9.83
C LEU A 94 -3.03 6.83 -10.17
N ASN A 95 -1.83 6.51 -9.69
CA ASN A 95 -0.69 7.42 -9.72
C ASN A 95 -0.30 7.88 -11.14
N GLN A 96 -0.48 7.02 -12.14
CA GLN A 96 -0.18 7.34 -13.54
C GLN A 96 -1.05 8.46 -14.11
N TYR A 97 -2.23 8.70 -13.52
CA TYR A 97 -3.15 9.78 -13.92
C TYR A 97 -3.08 10.99 -12.98
N LEU A 98 -2.42 10.86 -11.82
CA LEU A 98 -2.30 11.93 -10.83
C LEU A 98 -0.97 12.67 -10.90
N TYR A 99 0.09 12.00 -11.34
CA TYR A 99 1.44 12.55 -11.39
C TYR A 99 1.93 12.57 -12.83
N SER A 100 2.50 13.71 -13.25
CA SER A 100 3.02 13.89 -14.62
C SER A 100 4.22 13.01 -14.94
N ARG A 101 4.93 12.52 -13.92
CA ARG A 101 6.04 11.59 -14.08
C ARG A 101 6.10 10.66 -12.87
N LEU A 102 6.17 9.35 -13.14
CA LEU A 102 6.42 8.34 -12.12
C LEU A 102 7.88 7.83 -12.20
N PRO A 103 8.49 7.50 -11.05
CA PRO A 103 9.82 6.91 -11.00
C PRO A 103 9.81 5.37 -11.07
N TYR A 104 8.69 4.78 -11.52
CA TYR A 104 8.48 3.35 -11.75
C TYR A 104 7.44 3.18 -12.88
N ASP A 105 7.47 2.01 -13.53
CA ASP A 105 6.44 1.54 -14.46
C ASP A 105 5.48 0.57 -13.71
N PRO A 106 4.20 0.94 -13.50
CA PRO A 106 3.26 0.08 -12.80
C PRO A 106 2.99 -1.25 -13.51
N ALA A 107 3.20 -1.34 -14.83
CA ALA A 107 2.96 -2.56 -15.61
C ALA A 107 4.21 -3.43 -15.77
N GLY A 108 5.39 -2.80 -15.86
CA GLY A 108 6.66 -3.48 -16.14
C GLY A 108 7.50 -3.83 -14.91
N ASP A 109 7.47 -3.01 -13.85
CA ASP A 109 8.41 -3.13 -12.73
C ASP A 109 7.94 -4.10 -11.63
N PHE A 110 6.71 -4.59 -11.69
CA PHE A 110 6.12 -5.41 -10.62
C PHE A 110 5.42 -6.67 -11.13
N THR A 111 5.63 -7.77 -10.43
CA THR A 111 4.88 -9.01 -10.61
C THR A 111 3.84 -9.17 -9.50
N PRO A 112 2.53 -9.14 -9.79
CA PRO A 112 1.49 -9.38 -8.79
C PRO A 112 1.60 -10.77 -8.18
N VAL A 113 1.57 -10.86 -6.85
CA VAL A 113 1.68 -12.14 -6.12
C VAL A 113 0.31 -12.64 -5.71
N SER A 114 -0.41 -11.85 -4.91
CA SER A 114 -1.75 -12.18 -4.42
C SER A 114 -2.46 -10.94 -3.91
N ARG A 115 -3.79 -10.94 -4.00
CA ARG A 115 -4.62 -9.93 -3.33
C ARG A 115 -4.86 -10.36 -1.89
N LEU A 116 -4.35 -9.58 -0.95
CA LEU A 116 -4.47 -9.90 0.49
C LEU A 116 -5.86 -9.58 1.05
N VAL A 117 -6.40 -8.41 0.70
CA VAL A 117 -7.68 -7.91 1.23
C VAL A 117 -8.40 -7.06 0.19
N THR A 118 -9.72 -6.89 0.38
CA THR A 118 -10.48 -5.79 -0.23
C THR A 118 -10.91 -4.86 0.90
N ALA A 119 -10.49 -3.60 0.84
CA ALA A 119 -10.87 -2.58 1.81
C ALA A 119 -11.99 -1.72 1.22
N ASN A 120 -13.14 -1.71 1.88
CA ASN A 120 -14.24 -0.81 1.51
C ASN A 120 -14.06 0.53 2.20
N LEU A 121 -14.24 1.63 1.45
CA LEU A 121 -14.23 2.97 2.03
C LEU A 121 -15.50 3.22 2.83
N MET A 122 -15.37 3.95 3.94
CA MET A 122 -16.47 4.36 4.81
C MET A 122 -16.46 5.87 4.99
N LEU A 123 -17.65 6.48 4.88
CA LEU A 123 -17.86 7.87 5.28
C LEU A 123 -18.07 7.90 6.79
N VAL A 124 -17.21 8.65 7.48
CA VAL A 124 -17.25 8.82 8.93
C VAL A 124 -17.26 10.32 9.21
N ALA A 125 -18.12 10.75 10.12
CA ALA A 125 -18.16 12.11 10.62
C ALA A 125 -18.04 12.09 12.15
N ARG A 126 -17.64 13.22 12.73
CA ARG A 126 -17.69 13.44 14.18
C ARG A 126 -19.11 13.22 14.74
N THR A 127 -19.22 12.81 15.99
CA THR A 127 -20.50 12.40 16.59
C THR A 127 -21.51 13.54 16.74
N ASP A 128 -21.05 14.78 16.83
CA ASP A 128 -21.86 16.01 16.88
C ASP A 128 -22.11 16.61 15.48
N PHE A 129 -21.73 15.92 14.40
CA PHE A 129 -21.99 16.41 13.05
C PHE A 129 -23.50 16.38 12.76
N PRO A 130 -24.09 17.45 12.20
CA PRO A 130 -25.54 17.60 12.09
C PRO A 130 -26.22 16.68 11.07
N ALA A 131 -25.46 15.84 10.35
CA ALA A 131 -26.00 14.88 9.39
C ALA A 131 -25.81 13.44 9.86
N SER A 132 -26.92 12.71 9.99
CA SER A 132 -26.96 11.30 10.39
C SER A 132 -27.09 10.32 9.21
N SER A 133 -27.05 10.82 7.98
CA SER A 133 -27.11 10.01 6.75
C SER A 133 -26.41 10.71 5.60
N VAL A 134 -26.07 9.97 4.54
CA VAL A 134 -25.46 10.53 3.33
C VAL A 134 -26.36 11.59 2.68
N ARG A 135 -27.68 11.37 2.65
CA ARG A 135 -28.63 12.36 2.14
C ARG A 135 -28.59 13.66 2.96
N ALA A 136 -28.64 13.53 4.30
CA ALA A 136 -28.54 14.67 5.19
C ALA A 136 -27.19 15.39 5.07
N LEU A 137 -26.10 14.66 4.80
CA LEU A 137 -24.77 15.23 4.56
C LEU A 137 -24.77 16.09 3.29
N VAL A 138 -25.31 15.57 2.18
CA VAL A 138 -25.42 16.31 0.91
C VAL A 138 -26.27 17.58 1.10
N ASP A 139 -27.42 17.45 1.75
CA ASP A 139 -28.32 18.59 2.01
C ASP A 139 -27.67 19.65 2.92
N TYR A 140 -26.95 19.20 3.96
CA TYR A 140 -26.22 20.09 4.85
C TYR A 140 -25.06 20.79 4.13
N ALA A 141 -24.30 20.07 3.31
CA ALA A 141 -23.18 20.58 2.53
C ALA A 141 -23.61 21.64 1.52
N ARG A 142 -24.71 21.43 0.79
CA ARG A 142 -25.26 22.42 -0.16
C ARG A 142 -25.64 23.74 0.50
N LYS A 143 -26.15 23.68 1.75
CA LYS A 143 -26.52 24.87 2.53
C LYS A 143 -25.31 25.58 3.14
N ASN A 144 -24.15 24.92 3.18
CA ASN A 144 -22.96 25.39 3.89
C ASN A 144 -21.70 25.24 3.02
N PRO A 145 -21.65 25.87 1.82
CA PRO A 145 -20.49 25.77 0.94
C PRO A 145 -19.22 26.30 1.62
N GLY A 146 -18.12 25.59 1.46
CA GLY A 146 -16.80 25.93 2.02
C GLY A 146 -16.65 25.71 3.52
N LYS A 147 -17.71 25.29 4.24
CA LYS A 147 -17.69 25.17 5.71
C LYS A 147 -17.38 23.77 6.24
N ILE A 148 -17.42 22.76 5.36
CA ILE A 148 -17.17 21.38 5.77
C ILE A 148 -15.77 20.99 5.35
N ASN A 149 -14.97 20.59 6.32
CA ASN A 149 -13.66 19.99 6.08
C ASN A 149 -13.79 18.47 6.02
N TYR A 150 -13.03 17.81 5.15
CA TYR A 150 -12.86 16.36 5.15
C TYR A 150 -11.38 15.99 5.16
N GLY A 151 -11.05 14.96 5.95
CA GLY A 151 -9.70 14.45 6.08
C GLY A 151 -9.36 13.38 5.03
N SER A 152 -8.07 13.25 4.72
CA SER A 152 -7.55 12.12 3.94
C SER A 152 -6.13 11.74 4.37
N VAL A 153 -5.61 10.63 3.84
CA VAL A 153 -4.20 10.22 4.01
C VAL A 153 -3.21 10.95 3.09
N GLY A 154 -3.64 12.03 2.42
CA GLY A 154 -2.81 12.84 1.53
C GLY A 154 -3.50 13.17 0.21
N ALA A 155 -3.01 14.22 -0.45
CA ALA A 155 -3.44 14.55 -1.81
C ALA A 155 -3.13 13.40 -2.77
N GLY A 156 -4.08 13.11 -3.67
CA GLY A 156 -4.03 11.97 -4.59
C GLY A 156 -4.36 10.61 -3.96
N GLY A 157 -4.44 10.50 -2.63
CA GLY A 157 -4.80 9.28 -1.94
C GLY A 157 -6.22 8.79 -2.26
N VAL A 158 -6.46 7.49 -2.09
CA VAL A 158 -7.75 6.85 -2.40
C VAL A 158 -8.94 7.54 -1.69
N ASN A 159 -8.79 7.92 -0.42
CA ASN A 159 -9.84 8.66 0.32
C ASN A 159 -10.02 10.09 -0.20
N HIS A 160 -8.94 10.74 -0.65
CA HIS A 160 -9.01 12.08 -1.24
C HIS A 160 -9.76 12.03 -2.57
N LEU A 161 -9.43 11.09 -3.45
CA LEU A 161 -10.11 10.92 -4.73
C LEU A 161 -11.59 10.55 -4.56
N ALA A 162 -11.90 9.64 -3.63
CA ALA A 162 -13.28 9.26 -3.35
C ALA A 162 -14.12 10.47 -2.91
N MET A 163 -13.59 11.31 -2.03
CA MET A 163 -14.28 12.53 -1.58
C MET A 163 -14.32 13.63 -2.64
N ALA A 164 -13.25 13.81 -3.42
CA ALA A 164 -13.24 14.75 -4.55
C ALA A 164 -14.28 14.35 -5.60
N TRP A 165 -14.40 13.05 -5.89
CA TRP A 165 -15.43 12.51 -6.77
C TRP A 165 -16.83 12.69 -6.18
N PHE A 166 -17.02 12.41 -4.89
CA PHE A 166 -18.28 12.65 -4.17
C PHE A 166 -18.71 14.13 -4.23
N ASN A 167 -17.76 15.07 -4.02
CA ASN A 167 -18.01 16.50 -4.15
C ASN A 167 -18.44 16.87 -5.56
N THR A 168 -17.70 16.40 -6.56
CA THR A 168 -17.97 16.68 -7.98
C THR A 168 -19.35 16.17 -8.40
N LEU A 169 -19.68 14.93 -8.06
CA LEU A 169 -20.97 14.32 -8.43
C LEU A 169 -22.18 15.03 -7.80
N ASN A 170 -22.02 15.59 -6.61
CA ASN A 170 -23.11 16.19 -5.85
C ASN A 170 -23.15 17.72 -5.93
N GLY A 171 -22.16 18.34 -6.58
CA GLY A 171 -22.00 19.80 -6.64
C GLY A 171 -21.72 20.41 -5.27
N LEU A 172 -20.82 19.80 -4.49
CA LEU A 172 -20.49 20.23 -3.13
C LEU A 172 -19.15 20.95 -3.08
N ASP A 173 -19.05 21.95 -2.20
CA ASP A 173 -17.83 22.66 -1.89
C ASP A 173 -17.37 22.27 -0.47
N MET A 174 -16.78 21.08 -0.34
CA MET A 174 -16.14 20.63 0.90
C MET A 174 -14.62 20.76 0.77
N GLN A 175 -13.97 21.22 1.82
CA GLN A 175 -12.55 21.56 1.86
C GLN A 175 -11.70 20.37 2.28
N HIS A 176 -10.64 20.12 1.53
CA HIS A 176 -9.74 18.99 1.77
C HIS A 176 -8.67 19.31 2.83
N VAL A 177 -8.50 18.44 3.81
CA VAL A 177 -7.40 18.48 4.78
C VAL A 177 -6.55 17.21 4.65
N ALA A 178 -5.27 17.39 4.30
CA ALA A 178 -4.33 16.30 4.09
C ALA A 178 -3.58 15.94 5.37
N TYR A 179 -3.67 14.68 5.80
CA TYR A 179 -2.91 14.13 6.91
C TYR A 179 -1.79 13.22 6.40
N LYS A 180 -0.75 13.02 7.23
CA LYS A 180 0.36 12.09 6.90
C LYS A 180 -0.03 10.61 7.02
N GLY A 181 -1.18 10.31 7.63
CA GLY A 181 -1.70 8.97 7.81
C GLY A 181 -3.11 8.98 8.40
N LEU A 182 -3.82 7.85 8.30
CA LEU A 182 -5.23 7.74 8.70
C LEU A 182 -5.43 7.96 10.21
N VAL A 183 -4.51 7.48 11.03
CA VAL A 183 -4.60 7.58 12.51
C VAL A 183 -4.69 9.03 12.97
N GLN A 184 -3.84 9.91 12.40
CA GLN A 184 -3.86 11.34 12.71
C GLN A 184 -5.19 11.99 12.31
N GLY A 185 -5.71 11.66 11.11
CA GLY A 185 -7.00 12.18 10.66
C GLY A 185 -8.18 11.69 11.49
N LEU A 186 -8.15 10.43 11.96
CA LEU A 186 -9.18 9.90 12.85
C LEU A 186 -9.15 10.58 14.22
N GLN A 187 -7.97 10.85 14.77
CA GLN A 187 -7.85 11.59 16.03
C GLN A 187 -8.52 12.97 15.95
N ASP A 188 -8.25 13.74 14.89
CA ASP A 188 -8.86 15.06 14.69
C ASP A 188 -10.38 15.00 14.45
N ILE A 189 -10.92 13.90 13.90
CA ILE A 189 -12.37 13.70 13.72
C ILE A 189 -13.05 13.35 15.06
N MET A 190 -12.31 12.75 16.00
CA MET A 190 -12.84 12.25 17.27
C MET A 190 -12.83 13.30 18.39
N THR A 191 -12.14 14.42 18.20
CA THR A 191 -12.06 15.54 19.15
C THR A 191 -12.98 16.68 18.75
#